data_AF-A0A6L4ZJY2-F1
#
_entry.id   AF-A0A6L4ZJY2-F1
#
_cell.length_a   1.000
_cell.length_b   1.000
_cell.length_c   1.000
_cell.angle_alpha   90.00
_cell.angle_beta   90.00
_cell.angle_gamma   90.00
#
_symmetry.space_group_name_H-M   'P 1'
#
loop_
_entity.id
_entity.type
_entity.pdbx_description
1 polymer ?
#
loop_
_entity_poly.entity_id
_entity_poly.type
_entity_poly.pdbx_seq_one_letter_code
_entity_poly.pdbx_strand_id
1 'polypeptide(L)'
;MSEHENNQHTELPIIHLYTRGQAITDGVLIDVEREFPGFSSQAGFKFPVALTARAFNRYVELNPFAKGEDKKGRMWDILWMLMLKIKLTKKQGLDTIKFSFLSTVPKKSEPFAIESYPPIEDDDEEQDHELVRTFG
;
A
#
# COMPACT_ATOMS: atom_id res chain seq x y z
N MET A 1 2.94 -13.36 55.44
CA MET A 1 1.69 -13.47 54.67
C MET A 1 1.89 -12.58 53.45
N SER A 2 2.33 -13.15 52.32
CA SER A 2 2.69 -12.39 51.12
C SER A 2 1.45 -12.17 50.26
N GLU A 3 1.03 -10.93 50.15
CA GLU A 3 0.00 -10.49 49.22
C GLU A 3 0.57 -10.54 47.80
N HIS A 4 0.10 -11.50 47.01
CA HIS A 4 0.34 -11.52 45.58
C HIS A 4 -0.76 -10.71 44.91
N GLU A 5 -0.47 -9.43 44.63
CA GLU A 5 -1.33 -8.59 43.78
C GLU A 5 -1.33 -9.16 42.36
N ASN A 6 -2.46 -9.78 42.02
CA ASN A 6 -2.73 -10.35 40.72
C ASN A 6 -3.09 -9.21 39.76
N ASN A 7 -2.11 -8.72 39.00
CA ASN A 7 -2.27 -7.62 38.06
C ASN A 7 -3.02 -8.10 36.81
N GLN A 8 -4.35 -8.08 36.86
CA GLN A 8 -5.23 -8.47 35.77
C GLN A 8 -5.27 -7.38 34.70
N HIS A 9 -4.40 -7.48 33.68
CA HIS A 9 -4.52 -6.67 32.47
C HIS A 9 -5.80 -7.09 31.72
N THR A 10 -6.84 -6.26 31.78
CA THR A 10 -8.07 -6.47 31.03
C THR A 10 -7.80 -6.24 29.54
N GLU A 11 -7.83 -7.29 28.73
CA GLU A 11 -7.74 -7.17 27.26
C GLU A 11 -9.02 -6.48 26.75
N LEU A 12 -8.87 -5.25 26.27
CA LEU A 12 -9.99 -4.50 25.69
C LEU A 12 -10.46 -5.20 24.39
N PRO A 13 -11.77 -5.23 24.12
CA PRO A 13 -12.30 -5.88 22.92
C PRO A 13 -11.87 -5.13 21.64
N ILE A 14 -11.50 -5.88 20.61
CA ILE A 14 -11.17 -5.36 19.28
C ILE A 14 -12.44 -4.74 18.67
N ILE A 15 -12.40 -3.44 18.36
CA ILE A 15 -13.53 -2.71 17.78
C ILE A 15 -13.64 -2.88 16.25
N HIS A 16 -12.50 -3.07 15.58
CA HIS A 16 -12.44 -3.24 14.13
C HIS A 16 -11.16 -3.99 13.73
N LEU A 17 -11.27 -4.91 12.76
CA LEU A 17 -10.15 -5.66 12.21
C LEU A 17 -10.18 -5.52 10.69
N TYR A 18 -9.07 -5.03 10.13
CA TYR A 18 -8.89 -4.88 8.71
C TYR A 18 -7.78 -5.81 8.20
N THR A 19 -8.17 -6.77 7.36
CA THR A 19 -7.30 -7.85 6.91
C THR A 19 -6.66 -7.53 5.56
N ARG A 20 -5.54 -8.20 5.25
CA ARG A 20 -4.92 -8.14 3.92
C ARG A 20 -5.91 -8.52 2.80
N GLY A 21 -6.79 -9.48 3.05
CA GLY A 21 -7.79 -9.92 2.07
C GLY A 21 -8.82 -8.84 1.76
N GLN A 22 -9.31 -8.13 2.78
CA GLN A 22 -10.18 -6.96 2.59
C GLN A 22 -9.44 -5.86 1.82
N ALA A 23 -8.21 -5.50 2.21
CA ALA A 23 -7.43 -4.50 1.51
C ALA A 23 -7.16 -4.81 0.02
N ILE A 24 -7.08 -6.09 -0.35
CA ILE A 24 -6.95 -6.51 -1.75
C ILE A 24 -8.30 -6.45 -2.49
N THR A 25 -9.39 -6.76 -1.80
CA THR A 25 -10.74 -6.69 -2.36
C THR A 25 -11.14 -5.24 -2.61
N ASP A 26 -10.79 -4.36 -1.68
CA ASP A 26 -11.06 -2.91 -1.73
C ASP A 26 -10.10 -2.16 -2.68
N GLY A 27 -9.15 -2.87 -3.30
CA GLY A 27 -8.20 -2.30 -4.26
C GLY A 27 -7.12 -1.40 -3.63
N VAL A 28 -7.06 -1.27 -2.31
CA VAL A 28 -6.00 -0.53 -1.60
C VAL A 28 -4.63 -1.20 -1.82
N LEU A 29 -4.62 -2.54 -1.80
CA LEU A 29 -3.47 -3.38 -2.10
C LEU A 29 -3.69 -4.15 -3.39
N ILE A 30 -2.70 -4.08 -4.28
CA ILE A 30 -2.63 -4.87 -5.50
C ILE A 30 -1.73 -6.08 -5.24
N ASP A 31 -2.28 -7.28 -5.40
CA ASP A 31 -1.53 -8.52 -5.25
C ASP A 31 -0.63 -8.73 -6.49
N VAL A 32 0.69 -8.82 -6.25
CA VAL A 32 1.68 -8.96 -7.33
C VAL A 32 1.52 -10.28 -8.05
N GLU A 33 1.15 -11.35 -7.35
CA GLU A 33 1.01 -12.68 -7.95
C GLU A 33 -0.22 -12.76 -8.87
N ARG A 34 -1.24 -11.93 -8.61
CA ARG A 34 -2.44 -11.80 -9.45
C ARG A 34 -2.12 -11.06 -10.76
N GLU A 35 -1.37 -9.96 -10.68
CA GLU A 35 -1.00 -9.15 -11.86
C GLU A 35 0.16 -9.76 -12.67
N PHE A 36 1.11 -10.39 -11.98
CA PHE A 36 2.33 -10.95 -12.54
C PHE A 36 2.61 -12.36 -11.97
N PRO A 37 1.93 -13.39 -12.50
CA PRO A 37 2.08 -14.76 -12.01
C PRO A 37 3.54 -15.24 -12.04
N GLY A 38 4.04 -15.73 -10.91
CA GLY A 38 5.36 -16.28 -10.70
C GLY A 38 6.47 -15.26 -10.44
N PHE A 39 6.22 -13.95 -10.58
CA PHE A 39 7.27 -12.94 -10.43
C PHE A 39 7.84 -12.89 -9.01
N SER A 40 6.97 -12.97 -8.00
CA SER A 40 7.38 -12.93 -6.59
C SER A 40 8.30 -14.10 -6.26
N SER A 41 7.94 -15.31 -6.69
CA SER A 41 8.75 -16.52 -6.47
C SER A 41 10.05 -16.48 -7.25
N GLN A 42 10.04 -16.01 -8.51
CA GLN A 42 11.26 -15.87 -9.32
C GLN A 42 12.24 -14.86 -8.74
N ALA A 43 11.76 -13.76 -8.17
CA ALA A 43 12.59 -12.78 -7.47
C ALA A 43 13.14 -13.34 -6.13
N GLY A 44 12.59 -14.45 -5.62
CA GLY A 44 13.05 -15.14 -4.41
C GLY A 44 12.25 -14.83 -3.15
N PHE A 45 11.05 -14.25 -3.28
CA PHE A 45 10.13 -14.08 -2.16
C PHE A 45 9.44 -15.40 -1.82
N LYS A 46 9.38 -15.71 -0.52
CA LYS A 46 8.67 -16.89 0.02
C LYS A 46 7.21 -16.62 0.33
N PHE A 47 6.87 -15.36 0.57
CA PHE A 47 5.53 -14.92 0.95
C PHE A 47 4.89 -14.13 -0.20
N PRO A 48 3.55 -14.13 -0.31
CA PRO A 48 2.84 -13.29 -1.28
C PRO A 48 3.19 -11.82 -1.10
N VAL A 49 3.57 -11.15 -2.19
CA VAL A 49 3.92 -9.72 -2.21
C VAL A 49 2.73 -8.91 -2.69
N ALA A 50 2.48 -7.77 -2.06
CA ALA A 50 1.48 -6.80 -2.51
C ALA A 50 2.09 -5.40 -2.56
N LEU A 51 1.65 -4.59 -3.52
CA LEU A 51 1.97 -3.16 -3.61
C LEU A 51 0.73 -2.34 -3.30
N THR A 52 0.89 -1.14 -2.76
CA THR A 52 -0.23 -0.19 -2.68
C THR A 52 -0.64 0.24 -4.08
N ALA A 53 -1.93 0.46 -4.31
CA ALA A 53 -2.43 0.93 -5.62
C ALA A 53 -1.73 2.20 -6.08
N ARG A 54 -1.46 3.13 -5.15
CA ARG A 54 -0.72 4.37 -5.44
C ARG A 54 0.71 4.10 -5.94
N ALA A 55 1.43 3.17 -5.32
CA ALA A 55 2.78 2.82 -5.75
C ALA A 55 2.75 2.11 -7.11
N PHE A 56 1.79 1.20 -7.31
CA PHE A 56 1.62 0.50 -8.57
C PHE A 56 1.32 1.47 -9.73
N ASN A 57 0.32 2.34 -9.58
CA ASN A 57 -0.06 3.31 -10.61
C ASN A 57 1.06 4.31 -10.93
N ARG A 58 1.89 4.63 -9.94
CA ARG A 58 2.97 5.59 -10.15
C ARG A 58 4.21 4.98 -10.81
N TYR A 59 4.58 3.76 -10.44
CA TYR A 59 5.87 3.18 -10.80
C TYR A 59 5.77 2.01 -11.78
N VAL A 60 4.68 1.22 -11.72
CA VAL A 60 4.50 0.02 -12.53
C VAL A 60 3.68 0.32 -13.78
N GLU A 61 2.64 1.15 -13.66
CA GLU A 61 1.84 1.51 -14.82
C GLU A 61 2.62 2.33 -15.85
N LEU A 62 2.24 2.14 -17.11
CA LEU A 62 2.88 2.82 -18.23
C LEU A 62 2.42 4.26 -18.27
N ASN A 63 3.40 5.15 -18.20
CA ASN A 63 3.20 6.56 -18.38
C ASN A 63 3.61 6.93 -19.82
N PRO A 64 2.94 7.87 -20.52
CA PRO A 64 3.35 8.37 -21.85
C PRO A 64 4.84 8.77 -21.98
N PHE A 65 5.51 9.11 -20.88
CA PHE A 65 6.94 9.45 -20.85
C PHE A 65 7.87 8.22 -20.84
N ALA A 66 7.35 7.02 -20.59
CA ALA A 66 8.07 5.77 -20.50
C ALA A 66 8.08 5.01 -21.84
N LYS A 67 8.46 5.69 -22.92
CA LYS A 67 8.46 5.10 -24.27
C LYS A 67 9.49 3.96 -24.35
N GLY A 68 9.02 2.74 -24.58
CA GLY A 68 9.86 1.54 -24.73
C GLY A 68 10.13 0.78 -23.42
N GLU A 69 9.50 1.17 -22.31
CA GLU A 69 9.53 0.39 -21.08
C GLU A 69 8.27 -0.48 -20.95
N ASP A 70 8.42 -1.66 -20.37
CA ASP A 70 7.33 -2.61 -20.14
C ASP A 70 6.88 -2.63 -18.67
N LYS A 71 5.57 -2.80 -18.42
CA LYS A 71 5.02 -2.98 -17.04
C LYS A 71 5.75 -4.10 -16.29
N LYS A 72 6.07 -5.20 -16.98
CA LYS A 72 6.79 -6.36 -16.44
C LYS A 72 8.21 -6.00 -16.00
N GLY A 73 8.96 -5.27 -16.83
CA GLY A 73 10.32 -4.85 -16.50
C GLY A 73 10.36 -3.93 -15.29
N ARG A 74 9.43 -2.96 -15.23
CA ARG A 74 9.29 -2.06 -14.08
C ARG A 74 8.97 -2.79 -12.78
N MET A 75 8.05 -3.74 -12.82
CA MET A 75 7.74 -4.58 -11.66
C MET A 75 8.97 -5.40 -11.24
N TRP A 76 9.69 -5.96 -12.20
CA TRP A 76 10.89 -6.74 -11.95
C TRP A 76 11.98 -5.91 -11.25
N ASP A 77 12.23 -4.67 -11.71
CA ASP A 77 13.21 -3.78 -11.08
C ASP A 77 12.87 -3.51 -9.61
N ILE A 78 11.59 -3.27 -9.28
CA ILE A 78 11.14 -3.05 -7.90
C ILE A 78 11.41 -4.28 -7.04
N LEU A 79 10.97 -5.46 -7.49
CA LEU A 79 11.12 -6.72 -6.75
C LEU A 79 12.60 -7.07 -6.55
N TRP A 80 13.40 -6.92 -7.60
CA TRP A 80 14.82 -7.23 -7.58
C TRP A 80 15.60 -6.28 -6.67
N MET A 81 15.36 -4.96 -6.77
CA MET A 81 16.03 -3.98 -5.92
C MET A 81 15.66 -4.14 -4.44
N LEU A 82 14.39 -4.45 -4.15
CA LEU A 82 13.95 -4.78 -2.79
C LEU A 82 14.67 -6.05 -2.29
N MET A 83 14.72 -7.11 -3.09
CA MET A 83 15.34 -8.37 -2.67
C MET A 83 16.85 -8.23 -2.47
N LEU A 84 17.55 -7.48 -3.32
CA LEU A 84 18.96 -7.14 -3.12
C LEU A 84 19.16 -6.41 -1.78
N LYS A 85 18.30 -5.45 -1.45
CA LYS A 85 18.39 -4.71 -0.18
C LYS A 85 18.13 -5.62 1.02
N ILE A 86 17.16 -6.53 0.93
CA ILE A 86 16.89 -7.53 1.96
C ILE A 86 18.14 -8.38 2.21
N LYS A 87 18.75 -8.92 1.14
CA LYS A 87 19.96 -9.75 1.24
C LYS A 87 21.18 -9.01 1.82
N LEU A 88 21.33 -7.72 1.51
CA LEU A 88 22.42 -6.90 2.03
C LEU A 88 22.22 -6.47 3.48
N THR A 89 20.98 -6.50 3.98
CA THR A 89 20.66 -6.06 5.33
C THR A 89 21.06 -7.12 6.34
N LYS A 90 22.11 -6.84 7.12
CA LYS A 90 22.62 -7.76 8.17
C LYS A 90 21.83 -7.71 9.48
N LYS A 91 20.99 -6.68 9.67
CA LYS A 91 20.16 -6.51 10.86
C LYS A 91 18.95 -7.44 10.79
N GLN A 92 18.70 -8.16 11.87
CA GLN A 92 17.53 -9.03 12.01
C GLN A 92 16.39 -8.29 12.71
N GLY A 93 15.16 -8.75 12.53
CA GLY A 93 13.98 -8.23 13.24
C GLY A 93 13.50 -6.85 12.77
N LEU A 94 13.84 -6.44 11.54
CA LEU A 94 13.29 -5.24 10.94
C LEU A 94 11.94 -5.54 10.30
N ASP A 95 10.98 -4.66 10.57
CA ASP A 95 9.66 -4.61 9.95
C ASP A 95 9.66 -3.76 8.66
N THR A 96 10.60 -2.81 8.56
CA THR A 96 10.68 -1.85 7.45
C THR A 96 12.06 -1.82 6.80
N ILE A 97 12.09 -1.93 5.47
CA ILE A 97 13.31 -1.81 4.66
C ILE A 97 13.15 -0.70 3.61
N LYS A 98 14.01 0.31 3.70
CA LYS A 98 14.10 1.37 2.70
C LYS A 98 15.07 0.96 1.58
N PHE A 99 14.63 1.09 0.34
CA PHE A 99 15.44 0.84 -0.85
C PHE A 99 15.17 1.92 -1.90
N SER A 100 16.06 1.99 -2.89
CA SER A 100 15.97 2.93 -4.00
C SER A 100 16.10 2.17 -5.31
N PHE A 101 15.38 2.63 -6.33
CA PHE A 101 15.47 2.11 -7.69
C PHE A 101 15.31 3.28 -8.67
N LEU A 102 15.77 3.10 -9.90
CA LEU A 102 15.61 4.09 -10.96
C LEU A 102 14.27 3.85 -11.65
N SER A 103 13.49 4.90 -11.86
CA SER A 103 12.20 4.81 -12.54
C SER A 103 11.88 6.11 -13.26
N THR A 104 11.38 5.97 -14.48
CA THR A 104 10.91 7.09 -15.29
C THR A 104 9.50 7.47 -14.85
N VAL A 105 9.41 8.40 -13.89
CA VAL A 105 8.14 8.93 -13.36
C VAL A 105 7.91 10.37 -13.82
N PRO A 106 6.64 10.81 -13.97
CA PRO A 106 6.37 12.19 -14.33
C PRO A 106 6.83 13.11 -13.20
N LYS A 107 7.30 14.31 -13.55
CA LYS A 107 7.68 15.33 -12.56
C LYS A 107 6.46 15.67 -11.70
N LYS A 108 6.70 15.96 -10.41
CA LYS A 108 5.72 16.16 -9.32
C LYS A 108 4.61 17.21 -9.60
N SER A 109 4.66 17.95 -10.70
CA SER A 109 3.82 19.11 -11.01
C SER A 109 2.85 18.94 -12.19
N GLU A 110 2.83 17.79 -12.88
CA GLU A 110 1.84 17.56 -13.93
C GLU A 110 0.79 16.55 -13.43
N PRO A 111 -0.50 16.94 -13.34
CA PRO A 111 -1.57 16.00 -13.02
C PRO A 111 -1.65 14.97 -14.14
N PHE A 112 -1.07 13.80 -13.90
CA PHE A 112 -1.37 12.61 -14.68
C PHE A 112 -2.78 12.18 -14.27
N ALA A 113 -3.71 12.26 -15.22
CA ALA A 113 -5.07 11.76 -15.03
C ALA A 113 -4.99 10.26 -14.70
N ILE A 114 -5.17 9.93 -13.43
CA ILE A 114 -5.48 8.56 -13.01
C ILE A 114 -6.97 8.41 -13.32
N GLU A 115 -7.31 8.02 -14.55
CA GLU A 115 -8.70 7.87 -15.02
C GLU A 115 -9.43 6.67 -14.38
N SER A 116 -9.14 6.34 -13.12
CA SER A 116 -9.78 5.20 -12.45
C SER A 116 -9.78 5.25 -10.93
N TYR A 117 -9.44 6.38 -10.29
CA TYR A 117 -9.76 6.50 -8.88
C TYR A 117 -11.19 7.05 -8.77
N PRO A 118 -12.20 6.22 -8.42
CA PRO A 118 -13.44 6.81 -7.92
C PRO A 118 -13.05 7.69 -6.74
N PRO A 119 -13.63 8.91 -6.62
CA PRO A 119 -13.42 9.72 -5.43
C PRO A 119 -13.69 8.85 -4.21
N ILE A 120 -12.77 8.85 -3.23
CA ILE A 120 -13.19 8.47 -1.88
C ILE A 120 -14.28 9.50 -1.58
N GLU A 121 -15.53 9.07 -1.47
CA GLU A 121 -16.56 9.91 -0.88
C GLU A 121 -16.07 10.14 0.55
N ASP A 122 -15.57 11.36 0.78
CA ASP A 122 -15.26 11.86 2.12
C ASP A 122 -16.60 11.88 2.88
N ASP A 123 -16.91 10.77 3.53
CA ASP A 123 -17.96 10.65 4.55
C ASP A 123 -17.42 11.30 5.84
N ASP A 124 -16.97 12.54 5.73
CA ASP A 124 -16.69 13.40 6.87
C ASP A 124 -18.01 14.07 7.26
N GLU A 125 -18.66 13.46 8.24
CA GLU A 125 -19.59 14.13 9.14
C GLU A 125 -18.93 15.40 9.70
N GLU A 126 -19.12 16.53 9.02
CA GLU A 126 -18.97 17.84 9.63
C GLU A 126 -20.37 18.33 10.01
N GLN A 127 -20.83 17.86 11.18
CA GLN A 127 -21.83 18.60 11.94
C GLN A 127 -21.20 19.94 12.30
N ASP A 128 -21.82 21.04 11.85
CA ASP A 128 -22.11 22.18 12.72
C ASP A 128 -22.99 23.25 12.04
N HIS A 129 -24.15 23.49 12.68
CA HIS A 129 -24.94 24.74 12.77
C HIS A 129 -25.41 25.41 11.44
N GLU A 130 -26.68 25.72 11.17
CA GLU A 130 -27.72 26.32 12.02
C GLU A 130 -29.08 26.14 11.30
N LEU A 131 -30.09 25.61 12.01
CA LEU A 131 -31.47 25.58 11.55
C LEU A 131 -32.09 26.97 11.69
N VAL A 132 -32.28 27.70 10.58
CA VAL A 132 -33.28 28.78 10.54
C VAL A 132 -34.07 28.77 9.22
N ARG A 133 -35.38 28.68 9.43
CA ARG A 133 -36.50 28.82 8.48
C ARG A 133 -36.35 30.07 7.59
N THR A 134 -36.78 29.99 6.33
CA THR A 134 -38.11 30.47 5.87
C THR A 134 -38.30 30.24 4.37
N PHE A 135 -39.51 29.81 4.02
CA PHE A 135 -40.04 29.74 2.66
C PHE A 135 -40.20 31.14 2.04
N GLY A 136 -40.03 31.21 0.72
CA GLY A 136 -40.45 32.31 -0.15
C GLY A 136 -40.78 31.75 -1.53
#